data_AF-A0A822FLW8-F1
#
_entry.id   AF-A0A822FLW8-F1
#
_cell.length_a   1.000
_cell.length_b   1.000
_cell.length_c   1.000
_cell.angle_alpha   90.00
_cell.angle_beta   90.00
_cell.angle_gamma   90.00
#
_symmetry.space_group_name_H-M   'P 1'
#
loop_
_entity.id
_entity.type
_entity.pdbx_description
1 polymer ?
#
loop_
_entity_poly.entity_id
_entity_poly.type
_entity_poly.pdbx_seq_one_letter_code
_entity_poly.pdbx_strand_id
1 'polypeptide(L)'
;MSIDKTINIVLLGETGVGKSTFINAFANYLTFASLKQVESSKPVVLIPVSFLMTVGDNFEEHIVKFGDIDDSNNEDFDHPGQSVTQHCKSYVFYLNGTDQQKLRIIDTPGFGDTRGIEQDDL
;
A
#
# COMPACT_ATOMS: atom_id res chain seq x y z
N MET A 1 -23.46 8.49 24.39
CA MET A 1 -22.44 7.52 23.96
C MET A 1 -22.18 7.80 22.49
N SER A 2 -21.01 8.35 22.15
CA SER A 2 -20.61 8.47 20.74
C SER A 2 -20.29 7.07 20.23
N ILE A 3 -20.88 6.67 19.10
CA ILE A 3 -20.54 5.41 18.44
C ILE A 3 -19.26 5.69 17.64
N ASP A 4 -18.14 5.10 18.07
CA ASP A 4 -16.90 5.08 17.29
C ASP A 4 -17.18 4.38 15.94
N LYS A 5 -17.47 5.18 14.91
CA LYS A 5 -17.83 4.67 13.59
C LYS A 5 -16.55 4.31 12.85
N THR A 6 -16.35 3.01 12.62
CA THR A 6 -15.24 2.51 11.79
C THR A 6 -15.79 2.10 10.42
N ILE A 7 -15.22 2.67 9.36
CA ILE A 7 -15.41 2.19 7.99
C ILE A 7 -14.29 1.20 7.69
N ASN A 8 -14.62 0.00 7.20
CA ASN A 8 -13.66 -0.99 6.77
C ASN A 8 -13.68 -1.08 5.24
N ILE A 9 -12.52 -0.97 4.62
CA ILE A 9 -12.31 -1.12 3.18
C ILE A 9 -11.31 -2.25 2.98
N VAL A 10 -11.66 -3.26 2.20
CA VAL A 10 -10.74 -4.32 1.78
C VAL A 10 -10.25 -4.01 0.38
N LEU A 11 -8.93 -4.02 0.17
CA LEU A 11 -8.35 -3.86 -1.16
C LEU A 11 -8.16 -5.24 -1.79
N LEU A 12 -8.80 -5.45 -2.95
CA LEU A 12 -8.68 -6.66 -3.76
C LEU A 12 -8.17 -6.29 -5.15
N GLY A 13 -7.32 -7.13 -5.72
CA GLY A 13 -6.70 -6.88 -7.02
C GLY A 13 -5.55 -7.83 -7.29
N GLU A 14 -5.17 -8.00 -8.56
CA GLU A 14 -4.06 -8.87 -8.96
C GLU A 14 -2.74 -8.48 -8.27
N THR A 15 -1.81 -9.43 -8.24
CA THR A 15 -0.42 -9.14 -7.89
C THR A 15 0.15 -8.06 -8.81
N GLY A 16 0.85 -7.08 -8.24
CA GLY A 16 1.47 -5.98 -9.00
C GLY A 16 0.54 -4.83 -9.40
N VAL A 17 -0.78 -4.91 -9.14
CA VAL A 17 -1.73 -3.83 -9.51
C VAL A 17 -1.56 -2.52 -8.71
N GLY A 18 -0.75 -2.53 -7.64
CA GLY A 18 -0.41 -1.34 -6.87
C GLY A 18 -1.22 -1.10 -5.59
N LYS A 19 -1.79 -2.14 -4.95
CA LYS A 19 -2.55 -2.03 -3.68
C LYS A 19 -1.73 -1.36 -2.56
N SER A 20 -0.51 -1.83 -2.31
CA SER A 20 0.41 -1.24 -1.32
C SER A 20 0.78 0.20 -1.65
N THR A 21 1.03 0.49 -2.93
CA THR A 21 1.29 1.84 -3.44
C THR A 21 0.10 2.77 -3.18
N PHE A 22 -1.13 2.29 -3.38
CA PHE A 22 -2.34 3.06 -3.07
C PHE A 22 -2.45 3.40 -1.58
N ILE A 23 -2.12 2.49 -0.67
CA ILE A 23 -2.13 2.75 0.77
C ILE A 23 -1.13 3.85 1.14
N ASN A 24 0.10 3.78 0.62
CA ASN A 24 1.08 4.84 0.81
C ASN A 24 0.59 6.19 0.25
N ALA A 25 0.04 6.20 -0.96
CA ALA A 25 -0.51 7.41 -1.57
C ALA A 25 -1.63 8.01 -0.71
N PHE A 26 -2.52 7.16 -0.19
CA PHE A 26 -3.61 7.58 0.70
C PHE A 26 -3.09 8.18 2.00
N ALA A 27 -2.06 7.59 2.60
CA ALA A 27 -1.41 8.13 3.80
C ALA A 27 -0.81 9.53 3.55
N ASN A 28 -0.11 9.70 2.41
CA ASN A 28 0.43 11.00 2.02
C ASN A 28 -0.68 12.03 1.77
N TYR A 29 -1.76 11.64 1.09
CA TYR A 29 -2.91 12.51 0.84
C TYR A 29 -3.56 13.04 2.12
N LEU A 30 -3.69 12.20 3.15
CA LEU A 30 -4.22 12.62 4.44
C LEU A 30 -3.24 13.46 5.28
N THR A 31 -1.94 13.28 5.05
CA THR A 31 -0.88 13.95 5.84
C THR A 31 -0.61 15.37 5.35
N PHE A 32 -0.61 15.58 4.03
CA PHE A 32 -0.18 16.84 3.42
C PHE A 32 -1.35 17.62 2.86
N ALA A 33 -1.36 18.93 3.08
CA ALA A 33 -2.44 19.81 2.64
C ALA A 33 -2.39 20.15 1.14
N SER A 34 -1.24 19.96 0.49
CA SER A 34 -1.07 20.28 -0.93
C SER A 34 0.09 19.52 -1.57
N LEU A 35 0.04 19.37 -2.90
CA LEU A 35 1.12 18.74 -3.66
C LEU A 35 2.47 19.45 -3.47
N LYS A 36 2.50 20.79 -3.43
CA LYS A 36 3.72 21.57 -3.17
C LYS A 36 4.37 21.25 -1.83
N GLN A 37 3.56 20.94 -0.82
CA GLN A 37 4.07 20.51 0.48
C GLN A 37 4.68 19.12 0.38
N VAL A 38 4.07 18.21 -0.39
CA VAL A 38 4.62 16.86 -0.62
C VAL A 38 5.98 16.94 -1.31
N GLU A 39 6.10 17.76 -2.37
CA GLU A 39 7.34 17.94 -3.14
C GLU A 39 8.52 18.45 -2.31
N SER A 40 8.23 19.18 -1.22
CA SER A 40 9.25 19.74 -0.31
C SER A 40 9.45 18.92 0.97
N SER A 41 8.70 17.83 1.16
CA SER A 41 8.72 17.00 2.36
C SER A 41 9.18 15.57 2.06
N LYS A 42 9.60 14.83 3.08
CA LYS A 42 9.80 13.38 2.92
C LYS A 42 8.44 12.68 2.87
N PRO A 43 8.19 11.79 1.90
CA PRO A 43 6.93 11.07 1.81
C PRO A 43 6.75 10.13 3.01
N VAL A 44 5.50 9.96 3.42
CA VAL A 44 5.11 8.92 4.39
C VAL A 44 5.14 7.57 3.68
N VAL A 45 5.98 6.66 4.15
CA VAL A 45 6.06 5.29 3.63
C VAL A 45 5.64 4.34 4.75
N LEU A 46 4.41 3.85 4.68
CA LEU A 46 3.87 2.86 5.63
C LEU A 46 4.28 1.44 5.25
N ILE A 47 4.48 1.24 3.96
CA ILE A 47 4.70 -0.04 3.33
C ILE A 47 5.87 0.12 2.35
N PRO A 48 7.01 -0.56 2.53
CA PRO A 48 8.03 -0.59 1.50
C PRO A 48 7.44 -0.96 0.13
N VAL A 49 7.89 -0.35 -0.95
CA VAL A 49 7.42 -0.70 -2.31
C VAL A 49 8.56 -0.58 -3.31
N SER A 50 8.60 -1.52 -4.27
CA SER A 50 9.51 -1.51 -5.40
C SER A 50 8.75 -1.91 -6.66
N PHE A 51 8.71 -1.06 -7.67
CA PHE A 51 8.03 -1.36 -8.94
C PHE A 51 8.67 -0.64 -10.13
N LEU A 52 8.48 -1.19 -11.33
CA LEU A 52 8.90 -0.58 -12.58
C LEU A 52 7.86 0.44 -13.04
N MET A 53 8.32 1.63 -13.42
CA MET A 53 7.51 2.69 -13.99
C MET A 53 8.10 3.11 -15.32
N THR A 54 7.26 3.14 -16.36
CA THR A 54 7.64 3.60 -17.69
C THR A 54 7.30 5.07 -17.85
N VAL A 55 8.26 5.89 -18.27
CA VAL A 55 8.12 7.34 -18.37
C VAL A 55 8.46 7.83 -19.77
N GLY A 56 7.65 8.78 -20.26
CA GLY A 56 7.86 9.47 -21.52
C GLY A 56 7.56 8.62 -22.76
N ASP A 57 7.66 9.27 -23.92
CA ASP A 57 7.31 8.66 -25.22
C ASP A 57 8.33 7.62 -25.69
N ASN A 58 9.52 7.60 -25.07
CA ASN A 58 10.60 6.67 -25.37
C ASN A 58 10.50 5.36 -24.56
N PHE A 59 9.47 5.20 -23.72
CA PHE A 59 9.28 4.05 -22.85
C PHE A 59 10.48 3.77 -21.93
N GLU A 60 11.08 4.81 -21.35
CA GLU A 60 12.19 4.63 -20.41
C GLU A 60 11.69 3.98 -19.12
N GLU A 61 12.30 2.86 -18.73
CA GLU A 61 11.95 2.13 -17.52
C GLU A 61 12.75 2.64 -16.32
N HIS A 62 12.04 2.97 -15.24
CA HIS A 62 12.61 3.38 -13.97
C HIS A 62 12.12 2.47 -12.86
N ILE A 63 13.06 1.94 -12.06
CA ILE A 63 12.70 1.25 -10.82
C ILE A 63 12.45 2.32 -9.76
N VAL A 64 11.21 2.40 -9.29
CA VAL A 64 10.80 3.22 -8.16
C VAL A 64 10.92 2.38 -6.90
N LYS A 65 11.66 2.87 -5.89
CA LYS A 65 11.77 2.24 -4.57
C LYS A 65 11.47 3.23 -3.46
N PHE A 66 10.65 2.82 -2.50
CA PHE A 66 10.35 3.58 -1.29
C PHE A 66 10.41 2.67 -0.06
N GLY A 67 10.99 3.17 1.03
CA GLY A 67 11.16 2.43 2.29
C GLY A 67 12.40 1.53 2.28
N ASP A 68 12.84 1.14 3.48
CA ASP A 68 13.91 0.18 3.68
C ASP A 68 13.28 -1.22 3.88
N ILE A 69 13.86 -2.22 3.23
CA ILE A 69 13.44 -3.63 3.38
C ILE A 69 14.24 -4.21 4.53
N ASP A 70 13.61 -4.40 5.70
CA ASP A 70 14.17 -5.18 6.81
C ASP A 70 13.60 -6.61 6.77
N ASP A 71 14.40 -7.59 7.20
CA ASP A 71 14.09 -9.03 7.20
C ASP A 71 12.82 -9.44 8.00
N SER A 72 12.19 -8.51 8.73
CA SER A 72 10.95 -8.73 9.49
C SER A 72 9.67 -8.35 8.75
N ASN A 73 9.77 -7.94 7.47
CA ASN A 73 8.64 -7.36 6.75
C ASN A 73 7.66 -8.43 6.24
N ASN A 74 6.37 -8.08 6.28
CA ASN A 74 5.26 -8.84 5.67
C ASN A 74 5.29 -8.77 4.13
N GLU A 75 6.45 -8.49 3.55
CA GLU A 75 6.64 -8.16 2.15
C GLU A 75 7.87 -8.86 1.58
N ASP A 76 7.66 -9.52 0.45
CA ASP A 76 8.72 -10.20 -0.29
C ASP A 76 8.92 -9.50 -1.64
N PHE A 77 10.13 -9.00 -1.85
CA PHE A 77 10.53 -8.29 -3.06
C PHE A 77 11.51 -9.08 -3.92
N ASP A 78 11.96 -10.25 -3.46
CA ASP A 78 13.03 -11.02 -4.10
C ASP A 78 12.50 -12.01 -5.14
N HIS A 79 11.18 -12.13 -5.27
CA HIS A 79 10.52 -13.11 -6.13
C HIS A 79 9.59 -12.47 -7.15
N PRO A 80 10.05 -12.25 -8.40
CA PRO A 80 9.21 -11.70 -9.46
C PRO A 80 8.01 -12.63 -9.75
N GLY A 81 6.82 -12.04 -9.79
CA GLY A 81 5.55 -12.75 -10.00
C GLY A 81 4.80 -13.14 -8.72
N GLN A 82 5.38 -12.90 -7.55
CA GLN A 82 4.71 -13.09 -6.26
C GLN A 82 4.04 -11.81 -5.78
N SER A 83 2.94 -11.95 -5.03
CA SER A 83 2.35 -10.84 -4.30
C SER A 83 3.40 -10.30 -3.35
N VAL A 84 3.64 -9.00 -3.39
CA VAL A 84 4.53 -8.34 -2.42
C VAL A 84 3.96 -8.56 -1.02
N THR A 85 2.69 -8.24 -0.80
CA THR A 85 1.98 -8.51 0.47
C THR A 85 1.79 -10.01 0.69
N GLN A 86 2.28 -10.53 1.82
CA GLN A 86 2.24 -11.96 2.18
C GLN A 86 1.01 -12.36 3.00
N HIS A 87 0.65 -11.54 3.98
CA HIS A 87 -0.52 -11.75 4.82
C HIS A 87 -1.38 -10.48 4.88
N CYS A 88 -2.67 -10.65 5.17
CA CYS A 88 -3.59 -9.53 5.34
C CYS A 88 -3.12 -8.60 6.45
N LYS A 89 -3.07 -7.29 6.18
CA LYS A 89 -2.66 -6.27 7.16
C LYS A 89 -3.60 -5.08 7.16
N SER A 90 -3.94 -4.60 8.35
CA SER A 90 -4.86 -3.47 8.53
C SER A 90 -4.12 -2.17 8.85
N TYR A 91 -4.48 -1.10 8.16
CA TYR A 91 -4.00 0.26 8.38
C TYR A 91 -5.16 1.14 8.81
N VAL A 92 -5.03 1.80 9.96
CA VAL A 92 -6.10 2.62 10.54
C VAL A 92 -5.75 4.10 10.43
N PHE A 93 -6.63 4.85 9.77
CA PHE A 93 -6.53 6.30 9.60
C PHE A 93 -7.64 6.99 10.40
N TYR A 94 -7.28 8.10 11.04
CA TYR A 94 -8.21 8.96 11.76
C TYR A 94 -8.58 10.14 10.87
N LEU A 95 -9.86 10.25 10.52
CA LEU A 95 -10.32 11.30 9.60
C LEU A 95 -10.65 12.57 10.39
N ASN A 96 -10.05 13.69 9.99
CA ASN A 96 -10.31 14.99 10.61
C ASN A 96 -11.66 15.56 10.13
N GLY A 97 -12.48 16.07 11.04
CA GLY A 97 -13.69 16.85 10.71
C GLY A 97 -15.05 16.15 10.90
N THR A 98 -15.08 14.88 11.31
CA THR A 98 -16.30 14.18 11.76
C THR A 98 -16.02 13.46 13.08
N ASP A 99 -17.00 13.36 13.98
CA ASP A 99 -16.87 12.82 15.34
C ASP A 99 -16.13 11.45 15.40
N GLN A 100 -14.81 11.50 15.56
CA GLN A 100 -13.91 10.35 15.78
C GLN A 100 -14.06 9.20 14.75
N GLN A 101 -14.32 9.52 13.48
CA GLN A 101 -14.48 8.47 12.46
C GLN A 101 -13.13 7.83 12.10
N LYS A 102 -13.08 6.49 12.15
CA LYS A 102 -11.90 5.68 11.81
C LYS A 102 -12.11 5.05 10.44
N LEU A 103 -11.08 5.08 9.60
CA LEU A 103 -11.04 4.32 8.36
C LEU A 103 -9.99 3.22 8.50
N ARG A 104 -10.41 1.95 8.38
CA ARG A 104 -9.51 0.81 8.33
C ARG A 104 -9.40 0.33 6.89
N ILE A 105 -8.21 0.40 6.31
CA ILE A 105 -7.90 -0.22 5.04
C ILE A 105 -7.24 -1.56 5.33
N ILE A 106 -7.77 -2.63 4.75
CA ILE A 106 -7.28 -4.01 4.87
C ILE A 106 -6.59 -4.33 3.55
N ASP A 107 -5.27 -4.38 3.60
CA ASP A 107 -4.43 -4.86 2.52
C ASP A 107 -4.47 -6.39 2.48
N THR A 108 -4.56 -6.95 1.28
CA THR A 108 -4.65 -8.40 1.07
C THR A 108 -3.64 -8.83 -0.01
N PRO A 109 -3.18 -10.08 0.01
CA PRO A 109 -2.37 -10.63 -1.08
C PRO A 109 -3.07 -10.48 -2.44
N GLY A 110 -2.28 -10.34 -3.51
CA GLY A 110 -2.82 -10.30 -4.86
C GLY A 110 -3.32 -11.67 -5.34
N PHE A 111 -4.43 -11.69 -6.08
CA PHE A 111 -4.83 -12.90 -6.80
C PHE A 111 -3.99 -13.08 -8.08
N GLY A 112 -3.80 -14.32 -8.52
CA GLY A 112 -2.89 -14.64 -9.63
C GLY A 112 -1.41 -14.70 -9.24
N ASP A 113 -1.12 -14.73 -7.95
CA ASP A 113 0.21 -15.02 -7.40
C ASP A 113 0.67 -16.42 -7.83
N THR A 114 1.88 -16.53 -8.38
CA THR A 114 2.42 -17.77 -8.95
C THR A 114 2.80 -18.84 -7.91
N ARG A 115 2.61 -18.55 -6.62
CA ARG A 115 2.80 -19.51 -5.52
C ARG A 115 1.69 -20.55 -5.39
N GLY A 116 0.58 -20.41 -6.11
CA GLY A 116 -0.46 -21.43 -6.21
C GLY A 116 -1.31 -21.59 -4.94
N ILE A 117 -2.02 -22.72 -4.85
CA ILE A 117 -3.04 -23.06 -3.84
C ILE A 117 -2.44 -23.20 -2.42
N GLU A 118 -1.12 -23.32 -2.30
CA GLU A 118 -0.43 -23.53 -1.01
C GLU A 118 -0.56 -22.34 -0.04
N GLN A 119 -0.91 -21.14 -0.52
CA GLN A 119 -1.22 -20.00 0.36
C GLN A 119 -2.64 -20.06 0.95
N ASP A 120 -3.57 -20.79 0.32
CA ASP A 120 -4.98 -20.89 0.73
C ASP A 120 -5.22 -21.97 1.81
N ASP A 121 -4.24 -22.83 2.07
CA ASP A 121 -4.31 -23.96 3.01
C ASP A 121 -3.74 -23.63 4.43
N LEU A 122 -3.45 -22.35 4.73
CA LEU A 122 -2.93 -21.87 6.02
C LEU A 122 -3.96 -21.17 6.91
#